data_AF-A0AAU3KFR3-F1
#
_entry.id   AF-A0AAU3KFR3-F1
#
_cell.length_a   1.000
_cell.length_b   1.000
_cell.length_c   1.000
_cell.angle_alpha   90.00
_cell.angle_beta   90.00
_cell.angle_gamma   90.00
#
_symmetry.space_group_name_H-M   'P 1'
#
loop_
_entity.id
_entity.type
_entity.pdbx_description
1 polymer ?
#
loop_
_entity_poly.entity_id
_entity_poly.type
_entity_poly.pdbx_seq_one_letter_code
_entity_poly.pdbx_strand_id
1 'polypeptide(L)'
;MLTSLRDLAAKVTEAGSTGATLRDPMLRYRSMNTLDTPACLDWQAQLLMSAAEVDDIQVCVGVCEFLTVQVGEDSFSGAILDDYSTEAGVFSPIFDGAWTADHVQDQFDGVPFNNALLVLSAILIEPVQRGHNLGAWMVSRVTHRMLPGNDGLVLMYPSPLFKSAEPIQQLEAVESLTRHWKRTVAVVPIDQHPGILGQSTAHIHLDEARRALRVPAEITVLASALKCSPEIVLTD
;
A
#
# COMPACT_ATOMS: atom_id res chain seq x y z
N MET A 1 22.06 0.54 -8.13
CA MET A 1 21.66 1.96 -8.22
C MET A 1 20.29 1.98 -8.89
N LEU A 2 19.29 2.63 -8.28
CA LEU A 2 17.97 2.77 -8.90
C LEU A 2 18.06 3.73 -10.08
N THR A 3 17.42 3.38 -11.19
CA THR A 3 17.34 4.24 -12.37
C THR A 3 15.98 4.92 -12.41
N SER A 4 15.95 6.22 -12.75
CA SER A 4 14.69 6.93 -12.93
C SER A 4 13.93 6.39 -14.15
N LEU A 5 12.62 6.57 -14.18
CA LEU A 5 11.81 6.15 -15.33
C LEU A 5 12.16 6.94 -16.60
N ARG A 6 12.61 8.20 -16.44
CA ARG A 6 13.06 9.04 -17.55
C ARG A 6 14.38 8.55 -18.13
N ASP A 7 15.32 8.18 -17.27
CA ASP A 7 16.59 7.59 -17.70
C ASP A 7 16.36 6.23 -18.36
N LEU A 8 15.44 5.42 -17.83
CA LEU A 8 15.03 4.18 -18.48
C LEU A 8 14.45 4.45 -19.88
N ALA A 9 13.52 5.41 -20.00
CA ALA A 9 12.93 5.77 -21.29
C ALA A 9 13.98 6.24 -22.32
N ALA A 10 14.98 7.00 -21.88
CA ALA A 10 16.09 7.43 -22.72
C ALA A 10 16.91 6.23 -23.21
N LYS A 11 17.33 5.34 -22.30
CA LYS A 11 18.12 4.14 -22.63
C LYS A 11 17.37 3.17 -23.56
N VAL A 12 16.07 2.97 -23.33
CA VAL A 12 15.21 2.15 -24.19
C VAL A 12 15.15 2.72 -25.62
N THR A 13 15.05 4.04 -25.73
CA THR A 13 15.03 4.74 -27.03
C THR A 13 16.40 4.66 -27.72
N GLU A 14 17.50 4.82 -26.98
CA GLU A 14 18.87 4.68 -27.48
C GLU A 14 19.16 3.26 -27.97
N ALA A 15 18.59 2.24 -27.31
CA ALA A 15 18.63 0.85 -27.74
C ALA A 15 17.73 0.54 -28.96
N GLY A 16 17.03 1.53 -29.51
CA GLY A 16 16.17 1.39 -30.69
C GLY A 16 14.82 0.71 -30.41
N SER A 17 14.43 0.55 -29.15
CA SER A 17 13.16 -0.05 -28.74
C SER A 17 12.07 1.01 -28.52
N THR A 18 10.81 0.63 -28.74
CA THR A 18 9.66 1.53 -28.55
C THR A 18 9.03 1.44 -27.16
N GLY A 19 9.47 0.48 -26.35
CA GLY A 19 8.99 0.23 -24.99
C GLY A 19 9.96 -0.63 -24.19
N ALA A 20 9.72 -0.70 -22.89
CA ALA A 20 10.43 -1.54 -21.95
C ALA A 20 9.55 -2.69 -21.46
N THR A 21 10.14 -3.86 -21.30
CA THR A 21 9.54 -5.04 -20.68
C THR A 21 10.02 -5.10 -19.24
N LEU A 22 9.10 -4.80 -18.33
CA LEU A 22 9.32 -4.84 -16.90
C LEU A 22 8.94 -6.22 -16.35
N ARG A 23 9.87 -6.87 -15.66
CA ARG A 23 9.69 -8.23 -15.13
C ARG A 23 10.09 -8.33 -13.67
N ASP A 24 9.78 -9.48 -13.08
CA ASP A 24 10.26 -9.90 -11.76
C ASP A 24 9.90 -8.90 -10.63
N PRO A 25 8.59 -8.68 -10.35
CA PRO A 25 8.17 -7.73 -9.31
C PRO A 25 8.68 -8.14 -7.93
N MET A 26 9.38 -7.23 -7.27
CA MET A 26 9.99 -7.40 -5.97
C MET A 26 9.67 -6.22 -5.05
N LEU A 27 9.49 -6.49 -3.75
CA LEU A 27 9.36 -5.44 -2.74
C LEU A 27 10.67 -5.26 -1.98
N ARG A 28 11.11 -4.01 -1.87
CA ARG A 28 12.17 -3.58 -0.96
C ARG A 28 11.58 -2.74 0.16
N TYR A 29 11.84 -3.13 1.40
CA TYR A 29 11.31 -2.46 2.58
C TYR A 29 12.36 -1.54 3.19
N ARG A 30 11.91 -0.36 3.64
CA ARG A 30 12.72 0.65 4.30
C ARG A 30 11.94 1.22 5.49
N SER A 31 12.61 1.36 6.64
CA SER A 31 12.11 2.17 7.74
C SER A 31 12.44 3.63 7.49
N MET A 32 11.48 4.52 7.70
CA MET A 32 11.66 5.96 7.48
C MET A 32 12.18 6.66 8.74
N ASN A 33 11.97 6.05 9.92
CA ASN A 33 12.50 6.49 11.22
C ASN A 33 12.16 7.95 11.54
N THR A 34 10.98 8.42 11.10
CA THR A 34 10.54 9.79 11.41
C THR A 34 9.74 9.86 12.71
N LEU A 35 9.24 8.71 13.19
CA LEU A 35 8.57 8.57 14.47
C LEU A 35 9.54 8.12 15.56
N ASP A 36 9.57 8.85 16.68
CA ASP A 36 10.37 8.53 17.86
C ASP A 36 9.67 7.56 18.84
N THR A 37 8.62 6.86 18.37
CA THR A 37 7.82 5.95 19.21
C THR A 37 8.08 4.49 18.82
N PRO A 38 8.60 3.64 19.73
CA PRO A 38 8.92 2.26 19.40
C PRO A 38 7.67 1.41 19.05
N ALA A 39 6.51 1.76 19.61
CA ALA A 39 5.24 1.11 19.34
C ALA A 39 4.57 1.58 18.03
N CYS A 40 5.14 2.55 17.30
CA CYS A 40 4.61 3.00 16.01
C CYS A 40 5.75 3.35 15.05
N LEU A 41 5.99 2.48 14.06
CA LEU A 41 7.09 2.63 13.10
C LEU A 41 6.55 2.94 11.71
N ASP A 42 7.24 3.84 11.01
CA ASP A 42 6.91 4.27 9.67
C ASP A 42 7.77 3.56 8.62
N TRP A 43 7.10 3.04 7.58
CA TRP A 43 7.72 2.19 6.58
C TRP A 43 7.35 2.61 5.17
N GLN A 44 8.27 2.29 4.26
CA GLN A 44 8.06 2.37 2.83
C GLN A 44 8.43 1.03 2.19
N ALA A 45 7.52 0.46 1.42
CA ALA A 45 7.77 -0.66 0.52
C ALA A 45 7.83 -0.17 -0.92
N GLN A 46 8.97 -0.35 -1.58
CA GLN A 46 9.20 0.02 -2.97
C GLN A 46 9.01 -1.20 -3.87
N LEU A 47 8.14 -1.06 -4.87
CA LEU A 47 7.94 -2.04 -5.93
C LEU A 47 8.99 -1.84 -7.01
N LEU A 48 9.93 -2.78 -7.08
CA LEU A 48 11.01 -2.82 -8.04
C LEU A 48 10.70 -3.84 -9.12
N MET A 49 11.03 -3.50 -10.36
CA MET A 49 11.00 -4.41 -11.51
C MET A 49 12.27 -4.24 -12.32
N SER A 50 12.71 -5.31 -12.98
CA SER A 50 13.86 -5.30 -13.89
C SER A 50 13.40 -4.97 -15.31
N ALA A 51 14.11 -4.08 -15.99
CA ALA A 51 13.85 -3.75 -17.39
C ALA A 51 14.76 -4.54 -18.34
N ALA A 52 14.17 -5.41 -19.16
CA ALA A 52 14.91 -6.38 -19.98
C ALA A 52 15.80 -5.73 -21.06
N GLU A 53 15.38 -4.59 -21.61
CA GLU A 53 16.04 -3.91 -22.73
C GLU A 53 17.32 -3.17 -22.31
N VAL A 54 17.58 -3.07 -21.00
CA VAL A 54 18.68 -2.28 -20.45
C VAL A 54 19.38 -3.07 -19.35
N ASP A 55 19.95 -4.23 -19.70
CA ASP A 55 20.73 -5.09 -18.81
C ASP A 55 20.05 -5.40 -17.46
N ASP A 56 18.73 -5.64 -17.48
CA ASP A 56 17.90 -5.94 -16.31
C ASP A 56 17.98 -4.91 -15.17
N ILE A 57 18.21 -3.65 -15.54
CA ILE A 57 18.31 -2.56 -14.59
C ILE A 57 17.03 -2.44 -13.75
N GLN A 58 17.21 -2.25 -12.44
CA GLN A 58 16.09 -2.13 -11.52
C GLN A 58 15.52 -0.72 -11.53
N VAL A 59 14.21 -0.65 -11.72
CA VAL A 59 13.42 0.58 -11.66
C VAL A 59 12.33 0.47 -10.60
N CYS A 60 12.11 1.56 -9.87
CA CYS A 60 10.99 1.68 -8.94
C CYS A 60 9.74 2.09 -9.72
N VAL A 61 8.70 1.27 -9.64
CA VAL A 61 7.43 1.44 -10.38
C VAL A 61 6.23 1.62 -9.46
N GLY A 62 6.45 1.53 -8.15
CA GLY A 62 5.43 1.81 -7.15
C GLY A 62 6.01 1.93 -5.75
N VAL A 63 5.25 2.58 -4.87
CA VAL A 63 5.56 2.73 -3.45
C VAL A 63 4.29 2.48 -2.64
N CYS A 64 4.45 1.80 -1.51
CA CYS A 64 3.46 1.70 -0.46
C CYS A 64 4.03 2.27 0.83
N GLU A 65 3.37 3.28 1.38
CA GLU A 65 3.70 3.85 2.68
C GLU A 65 2.70 3.32 3.70
N PHE A 66 3.23 2.88 4.85
CA PHE A 66 2.42 2.29 5.89
C PHE A 66 3.06 2.45 7.27
N LEU A 67 2.23 2.35 8.30
CA LEU A 67 2.66 2.30 9.69
C LEU A 67 2.47 0.88 10.23
N THR A 68 3.38 0.45 11.10
CA THR A 68 3.17 -0.72 11.97
C THR A 68 3.01 -0.24 13.40
N VAL A 69 1.91 -0.64 14.03
CA VAL A 69 1.53 -0.23 15.38
C VAL A 69 1.51 -1.46 16.29
N GLN A 70 2.14 -1.36 17.45
CA GLN A 70 1.99 -2.31 18.55
C GLN A 70 0.83 -1.83 19.44
N VAL A 71 -0.28 -2.54 19.36
CA VAL A 71 -1.50 -2.24 20.09
C VAL A 71 -1.38 -2.78 21.51
N GLY A 72 -1.83 -2.01 22.49
CA GLY A 72 -1.76 -2.32 23.92
C GLY A 72 -0.47 -1.86 24.61
N GLU A 73 0.50 -1.35 23.85
CA GLU A 73 1.72 -0.76 24.41
C GLU A 73 1.45 0.66 24.93
N ASP A 74 1.87 0.97 26.17
CA ASP A 74 1.64 2.27 26.81
C ASP A 74 2.23 3.46 26.02
N SER A 75 3.25 3.19 25.20
CA SER A 75 3.89 4.20 24.36
C SER A 75 3.09 4.56 23.11
N PHE A 76 2.03 3.81 22.78
CA PHE A 76 1.13 4.10 21.66
C PHE A 76 -0.17 4.75 22.15
N SER A 77 -0.62 5.76 21.40
CA SER A 77 -2.00 6.21 21.44
C SER A 77 -2.44 6.69 20.06
N GLY A 78 -3.74 6.62 19.77
CA GLY A 78 -4.30 7.12 18.50
C GLY A 78 -3.89 8.56 18.17
N ALA A 79 -3.68 9.42 19.17
CA ALA A 79 -3.25 10.81 18.98
C ALA A 79 -1.90 10.96 18.25
N ILE A 80 -1.01 9.97 18.36
CA ILE A 80 0.28 9.97 17.63
C ILE A 80 0.05 9.98 16.11
N LEU A 81 -1.05 9.37 15.65
CA LEU A 81 -1.38 9.33 14.23
C LEU A 81 -1.79 10.71 13.71
N ASP A 82 -2.52 11.49 14.52
CA ASP A 82 -2.90 12.87 14.18
C ASP A 82 -1.68 13.79 14.07
N ASP A 83 -0.70 13.62 14.98
CA ASP A 83 0.54 14.39 14.98
C ASP A 83 1.48 14.00 13.83
N TYR A 84 1.43 12.74 13.38
CA TYR A 84 2.30 12.23 12.33
C TYR A 84 1.94 12.77 10.94
N SER A 85 0.69 12.61 10.53
CA SER A 85 0.20 13.10 9.23
C SER A 85 -1.32 13.12 9.17
N THR A 86 -1.86 13.94 8.26
CA THR A 86 -3.31 13.98 8.00
C THR A 86 -3.84 12.63 7.53
N GLU A 87 -3.05 11.88 6.76
CA GLU A 87 -3.37 10.54 6.27
C GLU A 87 -3.46 9.53 7.40
N ALA A 88 -2.51 9.54 8.33
CA ALA A 88 -2.52 8.64 9.47
C ALA A 88 -3.65 8.98 10.45
N GLY A 89 -3.94 10.26 10.66
CA GLY A 89 -5.01 10.72 11.55
C GLY A 89 -6.40 10.19 11.20
N VAL A 90 -6.63 9.78 9.94
CA VAL A 90 -7.88 9.08 9.56
C VAL A 90 -8.10 7.80 10.37
N PHE A 91 -7.04 7.12 10.80
CA PHE A 91 -7.11 5.88 11.55
C PHE A 91 -7.21 6.10 13.07
N SER A 92 -6.98 7.30 13.59
CA SER A 92 -7.06 7.60 15.03
C SER A 92 -8.35 7.11 15.69
N PRO A 93 -9.55 7.28 15.09
CA PRO A 93 -10.81 6.82 15.68
C PRO A 93 -10.94 5.30 15.85
N ILE A 94 -10.09 4.51 15.19
CA ILE A 94 -10.07 3.04 15.33
C ILE A 94 -9.46 2.60 16.66
N PHE A 95 -8.76 3.50 17.35
CA PHE A 95 -8.08 3.22 18.61
C PHE A 95 -8.74 3.96 19.78
N ASP A 96 -8.83 3.30 20.93
CA ASP A 96 -9.18 3.89 22.22
C ASP A 96 -7.95 3.85 23.13
N GLY A 97 -7.24 4.97 23.20
CA GLY A 97 -5.92 5.05 23.83
C GLY A 97 -4.92 4.13 23.13
N ALA A 98 -4.30 3.23 23.89
CA ALA A 98 -3.35 2.25 23.38
C ALA A 98 -4.02 1.04 22.71
N TRP A 99 -5.33 0.84 22.89
CA TRP A 99 -6.05 -0.35 22.45
C TRP A 99 -6.84 -0.07 21.18
N THR A 100 -7.22 -1.13 20.46
CA THR A 100 -8.25 -1.03 19.42
C THR A 100 -9.60 -0.80 20.09
N ALA A 101 -10.43 0.08 19.53
CA ALA A 101 -11.76 0.34 20.06
C ALA A 101 -12.63 -0.92 20.03
N ASP A 102 -13.43 -1.15 21.09
CA ASP A 102 -14.22 -2.37 21.28
C ASP A 102 -15.06 -2.74 20.04
N HIS A 103 -15.70 -1.75 19.42
CA HIS A 103 -16.54 -1.99 18.25
C HIS A 103 -15.77 -2.52 17.03
N VAL A 104 -14.48 -2.20 16.90
CA VAL A 104 -13.62 -2.74 15.82
C VAL A 104 -13.14 -4.13 16.20
N GLN A 105 -12.84 -4.37 17.47
CA GLN A 105 -12.48 -5.70 17.99
C GLN A 105 -13.64 -6.69 17.80
N ASP A 106 -14.85 -6.29 18.17
CA ASP A 106 -16.08 -7.09 18.08
C ASP A 106 -16.43 -7.45 16.64
N GLN A 107 -16.17 -6.56 15.67
CA GLN A 107 -16.49 -6.80 14.26
C GLN A 107 -15.82 -8.07 13.68
N PHE A 108 -14.66 -8.46 14.22
CA PHE A 108 -13.89 -9.60 13.70
C PHE A 108 -13.92 -10.82 14.63
N ASP A 109 -14.72 -10.81 15.71
CA ASP A 109 -14.94 -11.97 16.61
C ASP A 109 -13.65 -12.73 16.97
N GLY A 110 -12.58 -12.00 17.27
CA GLY A 110 -11.21 -12.52 17.33
C GLY A 110 -10.52 -12.35 18.69
N VAL A 111 -9.29 -12.86 18.78
CA VAL A 111 -8.37 -12.49 19.87
C VAL A 111 -8.06 -11.00 19.81
N PRO A 112 -7.72 -10.37 20.95
CA PRO A 112 -7.29 -8.97 20.96
C PRO A 112 -6.18 -8.72 19.95
N PHE A 113 -6.31 -7.64 19.18
CA PHE A 113 -5.26 -7.21 18.28
C PHE A 113 -4.06 -6.70 19.08
N ASN A 114 -2.87 -7.24 18.79
CA ASN A 114 -1.61 -6.75 19.35
C ASN A 114 -0.79 -5.98 18.30
N ASN A 115 -1.14 -6.11 17.01
CA ASN A 115 -0.43 -5.48 15.92
C ASN A 115 -1.43 -4.91 14.91
N ALA A 116 -1.21 -3.67 14.48
CA ALA A 116 -1.96 -3.09 13.37
C ALA A 116 -1.02 -2.60 12.26
N LEU A 117 -1.48 -2.72 11.01
CA LEU A 117 -0.80 -2.17 9.83
C LEU A 117 -1.72 -1.17 9.15
N LEU A 118 -1.29 0.09 9.11
CA LEU A 118 -2.05 1.20 8.53
C LEU A 118 -1.48 1.52 7.16
N VAL A 119 -2.16 1.15 6.09
CA VAL A 119 -1.75 1.51 4.72
C VAL A 119 -2.15 2.97 4.47
N LEU A 120 -1.15 3.85 4.42
CA LEU A 120 -1.34 5.27 4.17
C LEU A 120 -1.49 5.55 2.68
N SER A 121 -0.64 4.94 1.87
CA SER A 121 -0.63 5.11 0.43
C SER A 121 -0.16 3.84 -0.29
N ALA A 122 -0.67 3.61 -1.50
CA ALA A 122 -0.21 2.57 -2.40
C ALA A 122 -0.29 3.09 -3.84
N ILE A 123 0.82 3.65 -4.31
CA ILE A 123 0.92 4.38 -5.57
C ILE A 123 1.77 3.59 -6.55
N LEU A 124 1.29 3.47 -7.78
CA LEU A 124 2.03 2.87 -8.90
C LEU A 124 2.06 3.87 -10.04
N ILE A 125 3.10 3.78 -10.87
CA ILE A 125 3.13 4.55 -12.10
C ILE A 125 1.99 4.13 -13.03
N GLU A 126 1.38 5.12 -13.68
CA GLU A 126 0.17 4.96 -14.48
C GLU A 126 0.24 3.85 -15.55
N PRO A 127 1.38 3.64 -16.24
CA PRO A 127 1.51 2.55 -17.23
C PRO A 127 1.52 1.15 -16.60
N VAL A 128 1.90 1.03 -15.33
CA VAL A 128 2.03 -0.25 -14.59
C VAL A 128 0.80 -0.52 -13.73
N GLN A 129 0.05 0.52 -13.37
CA GLN A 129 -1.08 0.44 -12.45
C GLN A 129 -2.29 -0.30 -13.05
N ARG A 130 -2.61 -0.07 -14.32
CA ARG A 130 -3.91 -0.48 -14.89
C ARG A 130 -3.97 -1.99 -15.15
N GLY A 131 -4.99 -2.66 -14.59
CA GLY A 131 -5.38 -4.02 -14.98
C GLY A 131 -4.49 -5.16 -14.47
N HIS A 132 -3.37 -4.87 -13.81
CA HIS A 132 -2.38 -5.89 -13.43
C HIS A 132 -2.42 -6.29 -11.95
N ASN A 133 -3.31 -5.70 -11.15
CA ASN A 133 -3.43 -5.93 -9.70
C ASN A 133 -2.13 -5.73 -8.90
N LEU A 134 -1.11 -5.07 -9.45
CA LEU A 134 0.18 -4.91 -8.77
C LEU A 134 0.06 -4.10 -7.47
N GLY A 135 -0.84 -3.12 -7.40
CA GLY A 135 -1.13 -2.40 -6.15
C GLY A 135 -1.72 -3.32 -5.08
N ALA A 136 -2.72 -4.13 -5.43
CA ALA A 136 -3.29 -5.12 -4.53
C ALA A 136 -2.27 -6.19 -4.10
N TRP A 137 -1.43 -6.64 -5.03
CA TRP A 137 -0.33 -7.56 -4.74
C TRP A 137 0.68 -6.96 -3.78
N MET A 138 1.07 -5.70 -3.98
CA MET A 138 1.99 -4.99 -3.10
C MET A 138 1.42 -4.89 -1.69
N VAL A 139 0.19 -4.38 -1.55
CA VAL A 139 -0.49 -4.27 -0.24
C VAL A 139 -0.60 -5.64 0.43
N SER A 140 -1.07 -6.66 -0.28
CA SER A 140 -1.21 -8.02 0.26
C SER A 140 0.13 -8.61 0.73
N ARG A 141 1.23 -8.36 0.01
CA ARG A 141 2.57 -8.79 0.39
C ARG A 141 3.12 -8.02 1.59
N VAL A 142 2.84 -6.72 1.67
CA VAL A 142 3.17 -5.87 2.84
C VAL A 142 2.43 -6.41 4.07
N THR A 143 1.12 -6.58 4.00
CA THR A 143 0.29 -7.12 5.09
C THR A 143 0.81 -8.46 5.60
N HIS A 144 1.03 -9.43 4.71
CA HIS A 144 1.54 -10.75 5.09
C HIS A 144 2.97 -10.71 5.65
N ARG A 145 3.80 -9.75 5.23
CA ARG A 145 5.20 -9.66 5.68
C ARG A 145 5.32 -9.00 7.06
N MET A 146 4.43 -8.06 7.36
CA MET A 146 4.56 -7.16 8.50
C MET A 146 3.61 -7.47 9.65
N LEU A 147 2.49 -8.16 9.39
CA LEU A 147 1.59 -8.60 10.44
C LEU A 147 1.80 -10.06 10.82
N PRO A 148 1.69 -10.41 12.11
CA PRO A 148 1.50 -11.78 12.54
C PRO A 148 0.17 -12.35 12.03
N GLY A 149 0.10 -13.67 11.90
CA GLY A 149 -1.04 -14.37 11.27
C GLY A 149 -2.22 -14.64 12.20
N ASN A 150 -2.21 -14.18 13.44
CA ASN A 150 -3.20 -14.58 14.45
C ASN A 150 -3.79 -13.43 15.28
N ASP A 151 -3.12 -12.28 15.36
CA ASP A 151 -3.53 -11.15 16.22
C ASP A 151 -3.22 -9.79 15.54
N GLY A 152 -3.23 -9.78 14.21
CA GLY A 152 -2.98 -8.61 13.38
C GLY A 152 -4.26 -7.99 12.81
N LEU A 153 -4.27 -6.67 12.67
CA LEU A 153 -5.31 -5.89 12.00
C LEU A 153 -4.70 -5.09 10.84
N VAL A 154 -5.16 -5.29 9.61
CA VAL A 154 -4.84 -4.37 8.51
C VAL A 154 -5.92 -3.31 8.39
N LEU A 155 -5.52 -2.05 8.21
CA LEU A 155 -6.40 -0.92 7.96
C LEU A 155 -5.90 -0.15 6.74
N MET A 156 -6.84 0.34 5.93
CA MET A 156 -6.52 1.19 4.79
C MET A 156 -7.70 2.10 4.44
N TYR A 157 -7.39 3.25 3.86
CA TYR A 157 -8.39 4.12 3.27
C TYR A 157 -8.42 3.90 1.75
N PRO A 158 -9.60 3.72 1.10
CA PRO A 158 -9.69 3.19 -0.26
C PRO A 158 -9.12 4.13 -1.33
N SER A 159 -9.13 5.44 -1.10
CA SER A 159 -8.65 6.47 -2.03
C SER A 159 -7.69 7.43 -1.35
N PRO A 160 -6.53 7.80 -1.95
CA PRO A 160 -5.68 8.82 -1.36
C PRO A 160 -6.46 10.13 -1.14
N LEU A 161 -6.28 10.74 0.04
CA LEU A 161 -7.11 11.86 0.52
C LEU A 161 -6.97 13.16 -0.29
N PHE A 162 -5.97 13.26 -1.19
CA PHE A 162 -5.55 14.53 -1.81
C PHE A 162 -5.87 14.69 -3.30
N LYS A 163 -6.86 13.97 -3.83
CA LYS A 163 -7.30 14.26 -5.21
C LYS A 163 -8.35 15.37 -5.20
N SER A 164 -7.98 16.56 -5.67
CA SER A 164 -8.83 17.73 -5.96
C SER A 164 -9.87 17.48 -7.07
N ALA A 165 -10.57 16.35 -7.02
CA ALA A 165 -11.67 16.05 -7.92
C ALA A 165 -12.98 16.65 -7.39
N GLU A 166 -13.94 16.84 -8.28
CA GLU A 166 -15.29 17.25 -7.91
C GLU A 166 -15.93 16.23 -6.95
N PRO A 167 -16.73 16.64 -5.96
CA PRO A 167 -17.24 15.76 -4.89
C PRO A 167 -17.95 14.48 -5.39
N ILE A 168 -18.69 14.57 -6.50
CA ILE A 168 -19.41 13.42 -7.08
C ILE A 168 -18.43 12.41 -7.68
N GLN A 169 -17.41 12.89 -8.39
CA GLN A 169 -16.37 12.02 -8.98
C GLN A 169 -15.51 11.37 -7.90
N GLN A 170 -15.31 12.06 -6.77
CA GLN A 170 -14.65 11.50 -5.60
C GLN A 170 -15.45 10.32 -5.02
N LEU A 171 -16.78 10.46 -4.89
CA LEU A 171 -17.62 9.40 -4.34
C LEU A 171 -17.61 8.14 -5.22
N GLU A 172 -17.82 8.28 -6.53
CA GLU A 172 -17.78 7.15 -7.46
C GLU A 172 -16.41 6.46 -7.48
N ALA A 173 -15.33 7.24 -7.38
CA ALA A 173 -13.97 6.72 -7.29
C ALA A 173 -13.76 5.94 -5.99
N VAL A 174 -14.21 6.47 -4.84
CA VAL A 174 -14.14 5.80 -3.53
C VAL A 174 -14.92 4.50 -3.54
N GLU A 175 -16.13 4.46 -4.10
CA GLU A 175 -16.93 3.23 -4.20
C GLU A 175 -16.28 2.18 -5.12
N SER A 176 -15.72 2.61 -6.25
CA SER A 176 -15.00 1.74 -7.19
C SER A 176 -13.75 1.14 -6.53
N LEU A 177 -12.96 1.97 -5.84
CA LEU A 177 -11.77 1.53 -5.11
C LEU A 177 -12.13 0.64 -3.93
N THR A 178 -13.18 0.96 -3.19
CA THR A 178 -13.70 0.09 -2.11
C THR A 178 -14.04 -1.30 -2.65
N ARG A 179 -14.80 -1.39 -3.74
CA ARG A 179 -15.09 -2.68 -4.39
C ARG A 179 -13.83 -3.39 -4.87
N HIS A 180 -12.87 -2.65 -5.42
CA HIS A 180 -11.58 -3.19 -5.83
C HIS A 180 -10.88 -3.87 -4.65
N TRP A 181 -10.63 -3.13 -3.57
CA TRP A 181 -9.90 -3.61 -2.38
C TRP A 181 -10.62 -4.76 -1.68
N LYS A 182 -11.94 -4.68 -1.54
CA LYS A 182 -12.75 -5.80 -1.01
C LYS A 182 -12.54 -7.08 -1.82
N ARG A 183 -12.49 -6.98 -3.15
CA ARG A 183 -12.34 -8.14 -4.03
C ARG A 183 -10.91 -8.68 -4.07
N THR A 184 -9.91 -7.80 -4.04
CA THR A 184 -8.51 -8.18 -4.32
C THR A 184 -7.68 -8.42 -3.07
N VAL A 185 -7.98 -7.74 -1.96
CA VAL A 185 -7.25 -7.84 -0.67
C VAL A 185 -8.14 -8.41 0.44
N ALA A 186 -9.45 -8.56 0.22
CA ALA A 186 -10.42 -9.08 1.20
C ALA A 186 -10.56 -8.24 2.49
N VAL A 187 -10.29 -6.93 2.39
CA VAL A 187 -10.66 -5.95 3.41
C VAL A 187 -12.16 -5.63 3.34
N VAL A 188 -12.77 -5.22 4.45
CA VAL A 188 -14.18 -4.82 4.54
C VAL A 188 -14.31 -3.49 5.26
N PRO A 189 -15.38 -2.70 5.01
CA PRO A 189 -15.62 -1.47 5.77
C PRO A 189 -15.69 -1.73 7.27
N ILE A 190 -15.11 -0.85 8.08
CA ILE A 190 -15.28 -0.87 9.54
C ILE A 190 -16.66 -0.32 9.89
N ASP A 191 -17.44 -1.02 10.72
CA ASP A 191 -18.88 -0.76 10.87
C ASP A 191 -19.21 0.67 11.34
N GLN A 192 -18.48 1.20 12.33
CA GLN A 192 -18.66 2.58 12.81
C GLN A 192 -17.85 3.62 12.01
N HIS A 193 -16.94 3.15 11.16
CA HIS A 193 -16.07 4.00 10.33
C HIS A 193 -16.01 3.47 8.88
N PRO A 194 -17.12 3.46 8.13
CA PRO A 194 -17.23 2.73 6.86
C PRO A 194 -16.35 3.29 5.73
N GLY A 195 -15.77 4.48 5.89
CA GLY A 195 -14.75 5.01 5.00
C GLY A 195 -13.40 4.28 5.13
N ILE A 196 -13.14 3.64 6.27
CA ILE A 196 -11.95 2.85 6.54
C ILE A 196 -12.26 1.39 6.24
N LEU A 197 -11.35 0.73 5.53
CA LEU A 197 -11.42 -0.70 5.27
C LEU A 197 -10.43 -1.41 6.19
N GLY A 198 -10.81 -2.56 6.74
CA GLY A 198 -9.92 -3.39 7.51
C GLY A 198 -10.23 -4.88 7.44
N GLN A 199 -9.33 -5.68 7.99
CA GLN A 199 -9.49 -7.13 8.13
C GLN A 199 -8.54 -7.69 9.19
N SER A 200 -9.00 -8.70 9.91
CA SER A 200 -8.17 -9.46 10.85
C SER A 200 -7.31 -10.49 10.13
N THR A 201 -6.06 -10.65 10.56
CA THR A 201 -5.17 -11.72 10.08
C THR A 201 -5.52 -13.08 10.67
N ALA A 202 -6.31 -13.13 11.75
CA ALA A 202 -6.78 -14.38 12.37
C ALA A 202 -7.69 -15.19 11.43
N HIS A 203 -8.30 -14.54 10.44
CA HIS A 203 -9.17 -15.16 9.46
C HIS A 203 -8.41 -15.50 8.18
N ILE A 204 -8.85 -16.54 7.48
CA ILE A 204 -8.22 -17.03 6.25
C ILE A 204 -8.31 -16.05 5.07
N HIS A 205 -9.19 -15.04 5.15
CA HIS A 205 -9.59 -14.20 4.02
C HIS A 205 -8.42 -13.44 3.37
N LEU A 206 -7.54 -12.82 4.16
CA LEU A 206 -6.36 -12.12 3.64
C LEU A 206 -5.42 -13.06 2.89
N ASP A 207 -5.30 -14.27 3.43
CA ASP A 207 -4.35 -15.28 2.96
C ASP A 207 -4.86 -15.98 1.69
N GLU A 208 -6.18 -16.22 1.60
CA GLU A 208 -6.86 -16.66 0.39
C GLU A 208 -6.79 -15.59 -0.71
N ALA A 209 -7.09 -14.33 -0.39
CA ALA A 209 -6.99 -13.22 -1.34
C ALA A 209 -5.58 -13.09 -1.91
N ARG A 210 -4.57 -13.14 -1.04
CA ARG A 210 -3.15 -13.14 -1.43
C ARG A 210 -2.80 -14.27 -2.40
N ARG A 211 -3.27 -15.49 -2.13
CA ARG A 211 -3.02 -16.66 -2.99
C ARG A 211 -3.82 -16.61 -4.29
N ALA A 212 -4.97 -15.95 -4.31
CA ALA A 212 -5.80 -15.77 -5.50
C ALA A 212 -5.26 -14.66 -6.42
N LEU A 213 -4.52 -13.68 -5.88
CA LEU A 213 -3.91 -12.62 -6.67
C LEU A 213 -2.98 -13.20 -7.75
N ARG A 214 -3.23 -12.76 -8.98
CA ARG A 214 -2.39 -13.03 -10.15
C ARG A 214 -1.85 -11.69 -10.62
N VAL A 215 -0.52 -11.61 -10.67
CA VAL A 215 0.20 -10.52 -11.30
C VAL A 215 0.90 -11.06 -12.53
N PRO A 216 0.98 -10.31 -13.62
CA PRO A 216 1.71 -10.74 -14.80
C PRO A 216 3.20 -10.89 -14.46
N ALA A 217 3.86 -11.87 -15.09
CA ALA A 217 5.30 -12.07 -14.94
C ALA A 217 6.11 -10.92 -15.57
N GLU A 218 5.54 -10.33 -16.63
CA GLU A 218 6.11 -9.22 -17.39
C GLU A 218 5.03 -8.23 -17.82
N ILE A 219 5.41 -6.95 -17.91
CA ILE A 219 4.55 -5.85 -18.36
C ILE A 219 5.33 -5.02 -19.36
N THR A 220 4.80 -4.89 -20.58
CA THR A 220 5.37 -4.00 -21.59
C THR A 220 4.79 -2.61 -21.45
N VAL A 221 5.67 -1.62 -21.35
CA VAL A 221 5.31 -0.20 -21.22
C VAL A 221 6.02 0.62 -22.28
N LEU A 222 5.28 1.50 -22.96
CA LEU A 222 5.84 2.35 -24.00
C LEU A 222 6.86 3.35 -23.42
N ALA A 223 7.94 3.60 -24.15
CA ALA A 223 8.97 4.57 -23.72
C ALA A 223 8.38 5.98 -23.57
N SER A 224 7.40 6.34 -24.41
CA SER A 224 6.66 7.60 -24.29
C SER A 224 5.88 7.70 -22.98
N ALA A 225 5.27 6.60 -22.52
CA ALA A 225 4.52 6.55 -21.28
C ALA A 225 5.44 6.63 -20.05
N LEU A 226 6.60 5.99 -20.11
CA LEU A 226 7.65 6.11 -19.07
C LEU A 226 8.15 7.55 -18.94
N LYS A 227 8.40 8.24 -20.06
CA LYS A 227 8.86 9.63 -20.08
C LYS A 227 7.84 10.61 -19.47
N CYS A 228 6.55 10.35 -19.70
CA CYS A 228 5.45 11.18 -19.19
C CYS A 228 5.01 10.81 -17.77
N SER A 229 5.50 9.69 -17.21
CA SER A 229 5.14 9.27 -15.87
C SER A 229 5.76 10.20 -14.82
N PRO A 230 5.01 10.57 -13.77
CA PRO A 230 5.60 11.27 -12.64
C PRO A 230 6.67 10.38 -12.01
N GLU A 231 7.78 10.98 -11.58
CA GLU A 231 8.77 10.25 -10.81
C GLU A 231 8.18 9.95 -9.43
N ILE A 232 8.40 8.72 -8.99
CA ILE A 232 8.18 8.36 -7.60
C ILE A 232 9.32 9.01 -6.83
N VAL A 233 9.03 10.11 -6.15
CA VAL A 233 9.99 10.77 -5.27
C VAL A 233 10.24 9.81 -4.11
N LEU A 234 11.44 9.24 -4.09
CA LEU A 234 11.89 8.45 -2.96
C LEU A 234 12.31 9.43 -1.89
N THR A 235 11.64 9.41 -0.74
CA THR A 235 12.08 10.11 0.45
C THR A 235 13.38 9.45 0.93
N ASP A 236 14.45 10.25 0.91
CA ASP A 236 15.78 9.87 1.42
C ASP A 236 15.84 9.84 2.94
#